data_AF-A0A9D5UP76-F1
#
_entry.id   AF-A0A9D5UP76-F1
#
_cell.length_a   1.000
_cell.length_b   1.000
_cell.length_c   1.000
_cell.angle_alpha   90.00
_cell.angle_beta   90.00
_cell.angle_gamma   90.00
#
_symmetry.space_group_name_H-M   'P 1'
#
loop_
_entity.id
_entity.type
_entity.pdbx_description
1 polymer ?
#
loop_
_entity_poly.entity_id
_entity_poly.type
_entity_poly.pdbx_seq_one_letter_code
_entity_poly.pdbx_strand_id
1 'polypeptide(L)'
;MKHVAPVRKELKIRTMFNMLGPLTNPAACRRQVIGIFSQDYLNLYAETLLKLGSEHVLIVHSTDGLDEISCASSTHCVELKDGKIKEFMISPETFGLPVYDLEQIKSSSVAESLAKVKRGLTNTDKAAAAIVSMNAGAALYVAGIEKSLEDGVSKAQEIIAQGKAATLVQEYAEWSNAGPEATSS
;
A
#
# COMPACT_ATOMS: atom_id res chain seq x y z
N MET A 1 -21.43 -7.77 -2.59
CA MET A 1 -21.67 -6.31 -2.77
C MET A 1 -22.91 -5.94 -3.59
N LYS A 2 -23.34 -6.71 -4.61
CA LYS A 2 -24.46 -6.38 -5.53
C LYS A 2 -25.75 -5.91 -4.83
N HIS A 3 -26.15 -6.56 -3.73
CA HIS A 3 -27.40 -6.26 -3.02
C HIS A 3 -27.36 -4.98 -2.17
N VAL A 4 -26.18 -4.55 -1.69
CA VAL A 4 -26.01 -3.37 -0.83
C VAL A 4 -25.58 -2.12 -1.59
N ALA A 5 -25.22 -2.25 -2.88
CA ALA A 5 -24.78 -1.12 -3.70
C ALA A 5 -25.84 0.00 -3.85
N PRO A 6 -27.15 -0.28 -4.07
CA PRO A 6 -28.16 0.77 -4.20
C PRO A 6 -28.29 1.60 -2.92
N VAL A 7 -28.40 0.93 -1.77
CA VAL A 7 -28.55 1.56 -0.45
C VAL A 7 -27.32 2.42 -0.09
N ARG A 8 -26.11 1.92 -0.38
CA ARG A 8 -24.88 2.69 -0.14
C ARG A 8 -24.81 3.96 -0.98
N LYS A 9 -25.28 3.91 -2.24
CA LYS A 9 -25.30 5.06 -3.14
C LYS A 9 -26.27 6.14 -2.67
N GLU A 10 -27.39 5.72 -2.07
CA GLU A 10 -28.41 6.63 -1.53
C GLU A 10 -27.95 7.30 -0.23
N LEU A 11 -27.35 6.54 0.69
CA LEU A 11 -26.91 7.05 1.99
C LEU A 11 -25.77 8.08 1.90
N LYS A 12 -24.84 7.95 0.95
CA LYS A 12 -23.68 8.86 0.74
C LYS A 12 -22.81 9.13 2.00
N ILE A 13 -22.94 8.31 3.03
CA ILE A 13 -22.11 8.34 4.25
C ILE A 13 -21.17 7.13 4.28
N ARG A 14 -20.10 7.23 5.07
CA ARG A 14 -19.25 6.08 5.40
C ARG A 14 -20.03 5.11 6.27
N THR A 15 -19.90 3.81 5.99
CA THR A 15 -20.56 2.72 6.72
C THR A 15 -19.56 1.61 7.01
N MET A 16 -19.94 0.62 7.82
CA MET A 16 -19.13 -0.58 8.03
C MET A 16 -18.72 -1.28 6.71
N PHE A 17 -19.51 -1.15 5.62
CA PHE A 17 -19.14 -1.70 4.31
C PHE A 17 -17.90 -1.04 3.68
N ASN A 18 -17.51 0.16 4.12
CA ASN A 18 -16.24 0.76 3.74
C ASN A 18 -15.07 0.08 4.45
N MET A 19 -15.31 -0.55 5.60
CA MET A 19 -14.27 -1.21 6.39
C MET A 19 -14.05 -2.66 5.97
N LEU A 20 -15.07 -3.32 5.44
CA LEU A 20 -15.03 -4.75 5.11
C LEU A 20 -14.14 -5.08 3.89
N GLY A 21 -13.89 -4.13 2.99
CA GLY A 21 -13.14 -4.38 1.76
C GLY A 21 -11.78 -5.04 2.01
N PRO A 22 -10.87 -4.38 2.76
CA PRO A 22 -9.57 -4.95 3.11
C PRO A 22 -9.65 -6.27 3.90
N LEU A 23 -10.75 -6.50 4.64
CA LEU A 23 -10.95 -7.70 5.46
C LEU A 23 -11.43 -8.92 4.65
N THR A 24 -11.77 -8.75 3.36
CA THR A 24 -12.44 -9.77 2.54
C THR A 24 -11.62 -10.21 1.33
N ASN A 25 -10.29 -10.27 1.49
CA ASN A 25 -9.36 -10.67 0.43
C ASN A 25 -9.74 -12.05 -0.17
N PRO A 26 -10.11 -12.13 -1.47
CA PRO A 26 -10.55 -13.38 -2.10
C PRO A 26 -9.44 -14.43 -2.23
N ALA A 27 -8.18 -14.02 -2.20
CA ALA A 27 -7.03 -14.93 -2.21
C ALA A 27 -6.68 -15.47 -0.81
N ALA A 28 -7.46 -15.11 0.23
CA ALA A 28 -7.23 -15.49 1.62
C ALA A 28 -5.81 -15.17 2.13
N CYS A 29 -5.24 -14.05 1.66
CA CYS A 29 -3.88 -13.66 2.05
C CYS A 29 -3.82 -13.37 3.56
N ARG A 30 -2.87 -14.00 4.24
CA ARG A 30 -2.65 -13.81 5.69
C ARG A 30 -1.66 -12.70 6.02
N ARG A 31 -1.04 -12.11 4.98
CA ARG A 31 -0.02 -11.06 5.09
C ARG A 31 -0.40 -9.84 4.26
N GLN A 32 -0.62 -8.69 4.90
CA GLN A 32 -1.23 -7.54 4.24
C GLN A 32 -0.74 -6.21 4.80
N VAL A 33 -0.52 -5.23 3.91
CA VAL A 33 -0.48 -3.82 4.30
C VAL A 33 -1.86 -3.24 4.02
N ILE A 34 -2.48 -2.63 5.02
CA ILE A 34 -3.85 -2.11 4.92
C ILE A 34 -3.87 -0.64 5.30
N GLY A 35 -4.17 0.18 4.31
CA GLY A 35 -4.56 1.56 4.48
C GLY A 35 -5.94 1.71 5.09
N ILE A 36 -6.10 2.61 6.06
CA ILE A 36 -7.42 2.99 6.55
C ILE A 36 -7.59 4.51 6.61
N PHE A 37 -8.85 4.94 6.53
CA PHE A 37 -9.21 6.37 6.42
C PHE A 37 -9.12 7.16 7.72
N SER A 38 -8.99 6.49 8.87
CA SER A 38 -9.02 7.14 10.19
C SER A 38 -8.22 6.33 11.19
N GLN A 39 -7.38 7.04 11.94
CA GLN A 39 -6.55 6.52 13.01
C GLN A 39 -7.35 5.76 14.08
N ASP A 40 -8.59 6.18 14.35
CA ASP A 40 -9.44 5.63 15.42
C ASP A 40 -9.73 4.13 15.23
N TYR A 41 -9.61 3.62 13.99
CA TYR A 41 -9.92 2.24 13.67
C TYR A 41 -8.67 1.34 13.55
N LEU A 42 -7.45 1.84 13.74
CA LEU A 42 -6.22 1.06 13.52
C LEU A 42 -6.19 -0.22 14.37
N ASN A 43 -6.40 -0.07 15.69
CA ASN A 43 -6.42 -1.21 16.62
C ASN A 43 -7.59 -2.17 16.36
N LEU A 44 -8.77 -1.63 16.06
CA LEU A 44 -9.94 -2.45 15.74
C LEU A 44 -9.68 -3.36 14.53
N TYR A 45 -8.99 -2.86 13.51
CA TYR A 45 -8.59 -3.67 12.36
C TYR A 45 -7.60 -4.77 12.75
N ALA A 46 -6.56 -4.44 13.53
CA ALA A 46 -5.56 -5.41 13.96
C ALA A 46 -6.19 -6.56 14.76
N GLU A 47 -7.04 -6.23 15.74
CA GLU A 47 -7.77 -7.22 16.54
C GLU A 47 -8.72 -8.08 15.70
N THR A 48 -9.40 -7.46 14.73
CA THR A 48 -10.29 -8.17 13.82
C THR A 48 -9.51 -9.14 12.94
N LEU A 49 -8.38 -8.71 12.38
CA LEU A 49 -7.54 -9.54 11.52
C LEU A 49 -6.85 -10.67 12.28
N LEU A 50 -6.50 -10.47 13.55
CA LEU A 50 -6.04 -11.53 14.43
C LEU A 50 -7.12 -12.61 14.61
N LYS A 51 -8.37 -12.20 14.87
CA LYS A 51 -9.51 -13.14 14.98
C LYS A 51 -9.83 -13.85 13.67
N LEU A 52 -9.59 -13.20 12.53
CA LEU A 52 -9.74 -13.80 11.18
C LEU A 52 -8.55 -14.68 10.77
N GLY A 53 -7.50 -14.80 11.60
CA GLY A 53 -6.37 -15.70 11.36
C GLY A 53 -5.26 -15.12 10.48
N SER A 54 -5.10 -13.79 10.46
CA SER A 54 -3.95 -13.15 9.82
C SER A 54 -2.66 -13.40 10.59
N GLU A 55 -1.53 -13.46 9.87
CA GLU A 55 -0.21 -13.80 10.44
C GLU A 55 0.67 -12.57 10.65
N HIS A 56 0.76 -11.70 9.64
CA HIS A 56 1.54 -10.47 9.70
C HIS A 56 0.80 -9.36 8.95
N VAL A 57 0.35 -8.32 9.64
CA VAL A 57 -0.37 -7.20 9.01
C VAL A 57 0.21 -5.89 9.50
N LEU A 58 0.36 -4.94 8.60
CA LEU A 58 0.63 -3.55 8.95
C LEU A 58 -0.57 -2.69 8.55
N ILE A 59 -1.27 -2.14 9.53
CA ILE A 59 -2.37 -1.20 9.31
C ILE A 59 -1.82 0.22 9.43
N VAL A 60 -2.08 1.08 8.45
CA VAL A 60 -1.49 2.41 8.35
C VAL A 60 -2.54 3.51 8.15
N HIS A 61 -2.27 4.67 8.74
CA HIS A 61 -3.00 5.91 8.49
C HIS A 61 -2.03 7.08 8.65
N SER A 62 -1.89 7.93 7.63
CA SER A 62 -0.97 9.06 7.69
C SER A 62 -1.60 10.29 8.37
N THR A 63 -0.76 11.13 8.97
CA THR A 63 -1.22 12.34 9.69
C THR A 63 -1.79 13.42 8.75
N ASP A 64 -1.43 13.38 7.46
CA ASP A 64 -2.03 14.16 6.38
C ASP A 64 -3.29 13.50 5.76
N GLY A 65 -3.77 12.40 6.35
CA GLY A 65 -5.09 11.83 6.09
C GLY A 65 -5.15 10.79 4.96
N LEU A 66 -4.00 10.25 4.54
CA LEU A 66 -3.93 9.18 3.54
C LEU A 66 -4.15 7.81 4.20
N ASP A 67 -4.72 6.89 3.41
CA ASP A 67 -4.80 5.47 3.69
C ASP A 67 -3.56 4.73 3.15
N GLU A 68 -2.37 5.32 3.31
CA GLU A 68 -1.08 4.74 2.93
C GLU A 68 0.05 5.40 3.72
N ILE A 69 1.29 4.92 3.58
CA ILE A 69 2.46 5.57 4.18
C ILE A 69 2.77 6.84 3.38
N SER A 70 2.70 8.00 4.03
CA SER A 70 2.90 9.30 3.38
C SER A 70 4.38 9.64 3.18
N CYS A 71 4.70 10.28 2.05
CA CYS A 71 5.99 10.93 1.80
C CYS A 71 6.08 12.36 2.33
N ALA A 72 4.97 12.91 2.83
CA ALA A 72 4.85 14.29 3.28
C ALA A 72 4.61 14.42 4.79
N SER A 73 4.31 13.33 5.49
CA SER A 73 3.93 13.36 6.90
C SER A 73 4.28 12.07 7.64
N SER A 74 4.18 12.09 8.97
CA SER A 74 4.28 10.87 9.77
C SER A 74 3.07 9.95 9.52
N THR A 75 3.27 8.66 9.74
CA THR A 75 2.24 7.63 9.58
C THR A 75 2.10 6.83 10.87
N HIS A 76 0.86 6.74 11.37
CA HIS A 76 0.51 5.86 12.46
C HIS A 76 0.42 4.43 11.95
N CYS A 77 1.10 3.52 12.64
CA CYS A 77 1.17 2.12 12.29
C CYS A 77 0.68 1.26 13.45
N VAL A 78 -0.17 0.29 13.15
CA VAL A 78 -0.48 -0.82 14.05
C VAL A 78 -0.08 -2.11 13.34
N GLU A 79 0.88 -2.81 13.92
CA GLU A 79 1.38 -4.08 13.41
C GLU A 79 0.80 -5.23 14.22
N LEU A 80 0.18 -6.17 13.52
CA LEU A 80 -0.08 -7.51 14.02
C LEU A 80 1.03 -8.43 13.51
N LYS A 81 1.81 -9.04 14.40
CA LYS A 81 2.84 -10.02 14.04
C LYS A 81 3.01 -11.04 15.14
N ASP A 82 3.05 -12.33 14.79
CA ASP A 82 3.20 -13.44 15.73
C ASP A 82 2.16 -13.41 16.87
N GLY A 83 0.93 -13.04 16.53
CA GLY A 83 -0.19 -12.90 17.49
C GLY A 83 -0.08 -11.70 18.43
N LYS A 84 0.90 -10.82 18.26
CA LYS A 84 1.08 -9.60 19.06
C LYS A 84 0.73 -8.38 18.25
N ILE A 85 0.07 -7.43 18.90
CA ILE A 85 -0.26 -6.13 18.33
C ILE A 85 0.71 -5.10 18.92
N LYS A 86 1.35 -4.31 18.06
CA LYS A 86 2.27 -3.23 18.44
C LYS A 86 1.93 -1.97 17.68
N GLU A 87 1.89 -0.85 18.40
CA GLU A 87 1.72 0.48 17.80
C GLU A 87 3.07 1.18 17.71
N PHE A 88 3.27 1.93 16.61
CA PHE A 88 4.41 2.81 16.44
C PHE A 88 4.12 3.85 15.36
N MET A 89 5.05 4.79 15.18
CA MET A 89 5.00 5.78 14.11
C MET A 89 6.23 5.66 13.23
N ILE A 90 6.05 5.93 11.96
CA ILE A 90 7.11 6.07 10.96
C ILE A 90 6.97 7.40 10.24
N SER A 91 8.03 7.82 9.57
CA SER A 91 8.12 9.03 8.76
C SER A 91 9.08 8.78 7.61
N PRO A 92 9.11 9.63 6.55
CA PRO A 92 10.14 9.53 5.52
C PRO A 92 11.56 9.44 6.11
N GLU A 93 11.84 10.21 7.17
CA GLU A 93 13.14 10.27 7.83
C GLU A 93 13.52 8.96 8.53
N THR A 94 12.53 8.15 8.96
CA THR A 94 12.75 6.79 9.48
C THR A 94 13.52 5.93 8.46
N PHE A 95 13.35 6.21 7.17
CA PHE A 95 13.98 5.48 6.06
C PHE A 95 15.13 6.27 5.40
N GLY A 96 15.60 7.36 6.04
CA GLY A 96 16.63 8.23 5.46
C GLY A 96 16.16 9.02 4.22
N LEU A 97 14.84 9.13 4.02
CA LEU A 97 14.26 9.94 2.94
C LEU A 97 13.95 11.36 3.44
N PRO A 98 14.08 12.38 2.59
CA PRO A 98 13.56 13.70 2.92
C PRO A 98 12.02 13.68 2.88
N VAL A 99 11.41 14.62 3.60
CA VAL A 99 9.98 14.91 3.47
C VAL A 99 9.74 15.64 2.15
N TYR A 100 8.76 15.16 1.38
CA TYR A 100 8.33 15.76 0.12
C TYR A 100 7.01 16.51 0.30
N ASP A 101 6.69 17.40 -0.63
CA ASP A 101 5.38 18.04 -0.67
C ASP A 101 4.36 17.12 -1.36
N LEU A 102 3.23 16.88 -0.71
CA LEU A 102 2.15 16.04 -1.23
C LEU A 102 1.58 16.58 -2.55
N GLU A 103 1.63 17.89 -2.79
CA GLU A 103 1.21 18.47 -4.07
C GLU A 103 2.07 17.97 -5.25
N GLN A 104 3.31 17.50 -5.01
CA GLN A 104 4.13 16.86 -6.04
C GLN A 104 3.55 15.52 -6.50
N ILE A 105 2.78 14.84 -5.65
CA ILE A 105 2.18 13.52 -5.93
C ILE A 105 0.76 13.64 -6.50
N LYS A 106 0.01 14.66 -6.06
CA LYS A 106 -1.38 14.89 -6.46
C LYS A 106 -1.57 14.92 -7.97
N SER A 107 -2.55 14.19 -8.50
CA SER A 107 -2.83 14.16 -9.94
C SER A 107 -4.26 14.56 -10.24
N SER A 108 -4.47 15.22 -11.37
CA SER A 108 -5.76 15.75 -11.82
C SER A 108 -6.42 14.89 -12.91
N SER A 109 -5.69 13.93 -13.47
CA SER A 109 -6.19 13.03 -14.51
C SER A 109 -5.51 11.66 -14.45
N VAL A 110 -6.16 10.66 -15.06
CA VAL A 110 -5.60 9.30 -15.19
C VAL A 110 -4.28 9.31 -15.96
N ALA A 111 -4.17 10.12 -17.02
CA ALA A 111 -2.96 10.24 -17.82
C ALA A 111 -1.78 10.83 -17.01
N GLU A 112 -2.06 11.84 -16.18
CA GLU A 112 -1.07 12.43 -15.28
C GLU A 112 -0.63 11.44 -14.19
N SER A 113 -1.58 10.72 -13.59
CA SER A 113 -1.31 9.67 -12.60
C SER A 113 -0.40 8.58 -13.19
N LEU A 114 -0.70 8.09 -14.40
CA LEU A 114 0.13 7.11 -15.10
C LEU A 114 1.55 7.64 -15.36
N ALA A 115 1.67 8.91 -15.78
CA ALA A 115 2.97 9.52 -15.99
C ALA A 115 3.78 9.62 -14.69
N LYS A 116 3.14 9.97 -13.57
CA LYS A 116 3.78 10.00 -12.24
C LYS A 116 4.24 8.62 -11.80
N VAL A 117 3.40 7.59 -11.94
CA VAL A 117 3.77 6.20 -11.63
C VAL A 117 5.00 5.78 -12.44
N LYS A 118 5.00 6.01 -13.76
CA LYS A 118 6.15 5.67 -14.63
C LYS A 118 7.43 6.37 -14.19
N ARG A 119 7.35 7.65 -13.80
CA ARG A 119 8.52 8.39 -13.30
C ARG A 119 8.99 7.92 -11.93
N GLY A 120 8.06 7.57 -11.04
CA GLY A 120 8.38 6.96 -9.74
C GLY A 120 9.10 5.62 -9.89
N LEU A 121 8.60 4.74 -10.77
CA LEU A 121 9.20 3.41 -11.03
C LEU A 121 10.56 3.46 -11.74
N THR A 122 10.93 4.61 -12.31
CA THR A 122 12.23 4.86 -12.95
C THR A 122 13.12 5.79 -12.14
N ASN A 123 12.71 6.17 -10.92
CA ASN A 123 13.43 7.09 -10.04
C ASN A 123 13.69 8.49 -10.64
N THR A 124 12.96 8.88 -11.69
CA THR A 124 13.08 10.19 -12.36
C THR A 124 12.25 11.28 -11.66
N ASP A 125 11.29 10.87 -10.84
CA ASP A 125 10.53 11.73 -9.93
C ASP A 125 10.73 11.22 -8.50
N LYS A 126 11.47 11.99 -7.69
CA LYS A 126 11.97 11.55 -6.38
C LYS A 126 10.86 11.42 -5.34
N ALA A 127 9.87 12.31 -5.37
CA ALA A 127 8.72 12.22 -4.48
C ALA A 127 7.89 10.97 -4.81
N ALA A 128 7.61 10.76 -6.09
CA ALA A 128 6.88 9.56 -6.54
C ALA A 128 7.64 8.26 -6.23
N ALA A 129 8.96 8.24 -6.42
CA ALA A 129 9.78 7.09 -6.06
C ALA A 129 9.78 6.83 -4.54
N ALA A 130 9.83 7.88 -3.72
CA ALA A 130 9.82 7.76 -2.26
C ALA A 130 8.51 7.14 -1.75
N ILE A 131 7.35 7.68 -2.13
CA ILE A 131 6.05 7.15 -1.69
C ILE A 131 5.84 5.70 -2.14
N VAL A 132 6.25 5.37 -3.37
CA VAL A 132 6.20 3.98 -3.88
C VAL A 132 7.14 3.08 -3.07
N SER A 133 8.38 3.50 -2.82
CA SER A 133 9.35 2.66 -2.10
C SER A 133 8.94 2.39 -0.65
N MET A 134 8.32 3.35 0.03
CA MET A 134 7.90 3.15 1.42
C MET A 134 6.74 2.15 1.50
N ASN A 135 5.72 2.31 0.65
CA ASN A 135 4.57 1.41 0.64
C ASN A 135 4.93 0.01 0.11
N ALA A 136 5.74 -0.08 -0.95
CA ALA A 136 6.26 -1.36 -1.44
C ALA A 136 7.20 -2.03 -0.44
N GLY A 137 8.03 -1.26 0.25
CA GLY A 137 8.92 -1.75 1.29
C GLY A 137 8.18 -2.33 2.48
N ALA A 138 7.10 -1.69 2.91
CA ALA A 138 6.19 -2.26 3.90
C ALA A 138 5.57 -3.58 3.43
N ALA A 139 5.21 -3.69 2.14
CA ALA A 139 4.71 -4.94 1.59
C ALA A 139 5.78 -6.05 1.56
N LEU A 140 7.04 -5.73 1.21
CA LEU A 140 8.16 -6.68 1.26
C LEU A 140 8.44 -7.18 2.68
N TYR A 141 8.41 -6.28 3.66
CA TYR A 141 8.55 -6.60 5.07
C TYR A 141 7.42 -7.51 5.56
N VAL A 142 6.15 -7.10 5.33
CA VAL A 142 4.97 -7.87 5.76
C VAL A 142 4.88 -9.22 5.05
N ALA A 143 5.36 -9.33 3.80
CA ALA A 143 5.43 -10.61 3.10
C ALA A 143 6.45 -11.59 3.70
N GLY A 144 7.36 -11.11 4.57
CA GLY A 144 8.48 -11.88 5.14
C GLY A 144 9.68 -12.00 4.21
N ILE A 145 9.74 -11.17 3.15
CA ILE A 145 10.88 -11.13 2.23
C ILE A 145 12.05 -10.40 2.90
N GLU A 146 11.76 -9.29 3.56
CA GLU A 146 12.74 -8.51 4.32
C GLU A 146 12.44 -8.56 5.83
N LYS A 147 13.46 -8.38 6.66
CA LYS A 147 13.38 -8.60 8.11
C LYS A 147 12.90 -7.39 8.89
N SER A 148 12.99 -6.21 8.31
CA SER A 148 12.59 -4.92 8.90
C SER A 148 11.90 -4.05 7.84
N LEU A 149 11.20 -3.01 8.30
CA LEU A 149 10.61 -2.02 7.39
C LEU A 149 11.71 -1.28 6.62
N GLU A 150 12.80 -0.93 7.30
CA GLU A 150 13.95 -0.24 6.76
C GLU A 150 14.61 -1.06 5.63
N ASP A 151 14.84 -2.35 5.86
CA ASP A 151 15.35 -3.27 4.83
C ASP A 151 14.38 -3.38 3.64
N GLY A 152 13.07 -3.47 3.94
CA GLY A 152 12.01 -3.45 2.93
C GLY A 152 12.06 -2.23 2.03
N VAL A 153 12.12 -1.03 2.62
CA VAL A 153 12.17 0.24 1.87
C VAL A 153 13.47 0.35 1.08
N SER A 154 14.62 0.01 1.68
CA SER A 154 15.91 -0.04 1.00
C SER A 154 15.88 -0.96 -0.22
N LYS A 155 15.29 -2.15 -0.08
CA LYS A 155 15.13 -3.10 -1.19
C LYS A 155 14.24 -2.56 -2.30
N ALA A 156 13.13 -1.92 -1.95
CA ALA A 156 12.24 -1.30 -2.92
C ALA A 156 12.95 -0.17 -3.69
N GLN A 157 13.75 0.66 -3.02
CA GLN A 157 14.57 1.70 -3.65
C GLN A 157 15.59 1.09 -4.63
N GLU A 158 16.25 0.00 -4.25
CA GLU A 158 17.20 -0.73 -5.11
C GLU A 158 16.52 -1.22 -6.40
N ILE A 159 15.36 -1.87 -6.27
CA ILE A 159 14.58 -2.42 -7.39
C ILE A 159 14.13 -1.30 -8.36
N ILE A 160 13.67 -0.18 -7.82
CA ILE A 160 13.27 1.00 -8.59
C ILE A 160 14.49 1.61 -9.31
N ALA A 161 15.60 1.78 -8.60
CA ALA A 161 16.83 2.33 -9.18
C ALA A 161 17.43 1.46 -10.30
N GLN A 162 17.25 0.14 -10.22
CA GLN A 162 17.65 -0.80 -11.26
C GLN A 162 16.67 -0.86 -12.45
N GLY A 163 15.55 -0.13 -12.41
CA GLY A 163 14.52 -0.13 -13.46
C GLY A 163 13.67 -1.40 -13.52
N LYS A 164 13.93 -2.39 -12.65
CA LYS A 164 13.25 -3.70 -12.65
C LYS A 164 11.75 -3.58 -12.44
N ALA A 165 11.32 -2.65 -11.57
CA ALA A 165 9.89 -2.43 -11.34
C ALA A 165 9.17 -1.92 -12.59
N ALA A 166 9.80 -1.02 -13.35
CA ALA A 166 9.23 -0.49 -14.60
C ALA A 166 9.14 -1.59 -15.67
N THR A 167 10.18 -2.42 -15.80
CA THR A 167 10.18 -3.58 -16.70
C THR A 167 9.06 -4.56 -16.35
N LEU A 168 8.92 -4.94 -15.08
CA LEU A 168 7.89 -5.90 -14.64
C LEU A 168 6.47 -5.41 -14.93
N VAL A 169 6.19 -4.12 -14.75
CA VAL A 169 4.87 -3.56 -15.06
C VAL A 169 4.57 -3.65 -16.57
N GLN A 170 5.58 -3.44 -17.42
CA GLN A 170 5.42 -3.61 -18.86
C GLN A 170 5.18 -5.08 -19.23
N GLU A 171 6.01 -6.00 -18.73
CA GLU A 171 5.87 -7.45 -18.96
C GLU A 171 4.49 -7.96 -18.51
N TYR A 172 4.02 -7.51 -17.34
CA TYR A 172 2.69 -7.88 -16.84
C TYR A 172 1.56 -7.34 -17.71
N ALA A 173 1.70 -6.12 -18.23
CA ALA A 173 0.73 -5.55 -19.16
C ALA A 173 0.70 -6.31 -20.49
N GLU A 174 1.87 -6.71 -21.02
CA GLU A 174 1.95 -7.54 -22.23
C GLU A 174 1.32 -8.92 -21.99
N TRP A 175 1.68 -9.59 -20.90
CA TRP A 175 1.13 -10.90 -20.53
C TRP A 175 -0.38 -10.88 -20.35
N SER A 176 -0.93 -9.91 -19.62
CA SER A 176 -2.39 -9.82 -19.36
C SER A 176 -3.21 -9.49 -20.60
N ASN A 177 -2.60 -8.84 -21.61
CA ASN A 177 -3.24 -8.52 -22.89
C ASN A 177 -3.09 -9.64 -23.93
N ALA A 178 -2.13 -10.57 -23.76
CA ALA A 178 -1.84 -11.63 -24.72
C ALA A 178 -2.95 -12.71 -24.85
N GLY A 179 -3.96 -12.69 -23.98
CA GLY A 179 -5.05 -13.68 -23.99
C GLY A 179 -4.58 -15.10 -23.61
N PRO A 180 -5.51 -16.06 -23.46
CA PRO A 180 -5.20 -17.39 -22.91
C PRO A 180 -4.33 -18.31 -23.79
N GLU A 181 -3.94 -17.90 -25.01
CA GLU A 181 -3.18 -18.75 -25.95
C GLU A 181 -1.65 -18.61 -25.87
N ALA A 182 -1.14 -17.61 -25.15
CA ALA A 182 0.30 -17.29 -25.15
C ALA A 182 1.14 -18.00 -24.06
N THR A 183 0.54 -18.83 -23.21
CA THR A 183 1.25 -19.46 -22.07
C THR A 183 1.59 -20.95 -22.28
N SER A 184 1.47 -21.47 -23.50
CA SER A 184 1.77 -22.87 -23.84
C SER A 184 2.95 -23.01 -24.82
N SER A 185 4.09 -22.42 -24.49
CA SER A 185 5.36 -22.68 -25.18
C SER A 185 6.52 -22.61 -24.21
#